data_AF-A0AAU9UTL2-F1
#
_entry.id   AF-A0AAU9UTL2-F1
#
_cell.length_a   1.000
_cell.length_b   1.000
_cell.length_c   1.000
_cell.angle_alpha   90.00
_cell.angle_beta   90.00
_cell.angle_gamma   90.00
#
_symmetry.space_group_name_H-M   'P 1'
#
loop_
_entity.id
_entity.type
_entity.pdbx_description
1 polymer ?
#
loop_
_entity_poly.entity_id
_entity_poly.type
_entity_poly.pdbx_seq_one_letter_code
_entity_poly.pdbx_strand_id
1 'polypeptide(L)'
;MSCVRNYRSVGGETGRNLQETISEIESTPLEQMPRLSRLLINAATRSAIEAANRLLPYLDGSLGMDDTCSILFGAALVVYRLVGAKTQKPGCTTNKSSDVPAWEKRIEYRIILARVLIGRPVSFRSGNTSPRIVRSDRITLNGLGVRIDQPNINKKLTECIDGLKQRIGRA
;
A
#
# COMPACT_ATOMS: atom_id res chain seq x y z
N MET A 1 -24.03 13.69 -25.72
CA MET A 1 -23.68 13.51 -27.14
C MET A 1 -22.71 12.36 -27.20
N SER A 2 -23.14 11.19 -27.69
CA SER A 2 -22.33 9.96 -27.66
C SER A 2 -21.37 9.93 -28.85
N CYS A 3 -20.06 9.89 -28.59
CA CYS A 3 -19.00 9.84 -29.57
C CYS A 3 -18.80 8.39 -30.07
N VAL A 4 -19.81 7.80 -30.70
CA VAL A 4 -19.66 6.51 -31.40
C VAL A 4 -18.92 6.77 -32.72
N ARG A 5 -17.59 6.89 -32.67
CA ARG A 5 -16.76 6.92 -33.89
C ARG A 5 -16.52 5.51 -34.39
N ASN A 6 -16.64 5.33 -35.70
CA ASN A 6 -16.45 4.06 -36.39
C ASN A 6 -14.97 3.62 -36.34
N TYR A 7 -14.60 2.78 -35.38
CA TYR A 7 -13.27 2.15 -35.29
C TYR A 7 -13.11 0.97 -36.29
N ARG A 8 -13.97 0.87 -37.32
CA ARG A 8 -14.06 -0.27 -38.23
C ARG A 8 -12.86 -0.45 -39.17
N SER A 9 -11.97 0.54 -39.31
CA SER A 9 -11.10 0.59 -40.49
C SER A 9 -9.73 -0.11 -40.38
N VAL A 10 -9.18 -0.47 -39.21
CA VAL A 10 -7.79 -0.99 -39.17
C VAL A 10 -7.50 -2.09 -38.13
N GLY A 11 -8.48 -2.88 -37.66
CA GLY A 11 -8.09 -3.96 -36.73
C GLY A 11 -9.17 -4.94 -36.31
N GLY A 12 -9.55 -5.86 -37.20
CA GLY A 12 -10.18 -7.14 -36.87
C GLY A 12 -11.21 -7.17 -35.73
N GLU A 13 -11.26 -8.30 -35.02
CA GLU A 13 -12.17 -8.56 -33.89
C GLU A 13 -11.85 -7.67 -32.66
N THR A 14 -10.58 -7.29 -32.48
CA THR A 14 -10.10 -6.51 -31.32
C THR A 14 -10.58 -5.06 -31.31
N GLY A 15 -10.67 -4.41 -32.48
CA GLY A 15 -11.22 -3.06 -32.59
C GLY A 15 -12.72 -3.00 -32.30
N ARG A 16 -13.48 -4.05 -32.68
CA ARG A 16 -14.91 -4.18 -32.32
C ARG A 16 -15.08 -4.38 -30.82
N ASN A 17 -14.28 -5.27 -30.23
CA ASN A 17 -14.29 -5.53 -28.80
C ASN A 17 -13.98 -4.25 -28.01
N LEU A 18 -13.05 -3.41 -28.47
CA LEU A 18 -12.75 -2.13 -27.82
C LEU A 18 -13.93 -1.16 -27.87
N GLN A 19 -14.56 -1.01 -29.02
CA GLN A 19 -15.70 -0.11 -29.19
C GLN A 19 -16.91 -0.53 -28.34
N GLU A 20 -17.19 -1.84 -28.30
CA GLU A 20 -18.22 -2.41 -27.43
C GLU A 20 -17.89 -2.17 -25.96
N THR A 21 -16.64 -2.42 -25.56
CA THR A 21 -16.18 -2.21 -24.17
C THR A 21 -16.27 -0.74 -23.76
N ILE A 22 -15.91 0.21 -24.61
CA ILE A 22 -16.04 1.65 -24.34
C ILE A 22 -17.53 2.04 -24.19
N SER A 23 -18.39 1.50 -25.05
CA SER A 23 -19.84 1.78 -24.99
C SER A 23 -20.47 1.21 -23.71
N GLU A 24 -20.05 0.01 -23.30
CA GLU A 24 -20.40 -0.58 -21.99
C GLU A 24 -19.96 0.37 -20.86
N ILE A 25 -18.71 0.84 -20.89
CA ILE A 25 -18.13 1.73 -19.88
C ILE A 25 -18.90 3.05 -19.77
N GLU A 26 -19.21 3.71 -20.88
CA GLU A 26 -19.96 4.97 -20.90
C GLU A 26 -21.36 4.83 -20.30
N SER A 27 -21.97 3.66 -20.43
CA SER A 27 -23.29 3.34 -19.87
C SER A 27 -23.26 2.88 -18.40
N THR A 28 -22.08 2.59 -17.85
CA THR A 28 -21.93 2.01 -16.51
C THR A 28 -21.67 3.11 -15.49
N PRO A 29 -22.44 3.22 -14.39
CA PRO A 29 -22.12 4.16 -13.32
C PRO A 29 -20.81 3.78 -12.64
N LEU A 30 -20.04 4.77 -12.18
CA LEU A 30 -18.71 4.59 -11.55
C LEU A 30 -18.69 3.55 -10.43
N GLU A 31 -19.77 3.44 -9.66
CA GLU A 31 -19.90 2.49 -8.54
C GLU A 31 -19.95 1.03 -8.98
N GLN A 32 -20.38 0.78 -10.22
CA GLN A 32 -20.50 -0.55 -10.82
C GLN A 32 -19.31 -0.91 -11.72
N MET A 33 -18.35 0.00 -11.89
CA MET A 33 -17.17 -0.27 -12.71
C MET A 33 -16.35 -1.42 -12.15
N PRO A 34 -15.93 -2.38 -13.01
CA PRO A 34 -15.06 -3.47 -12.61
C PRO A 34 -13.69 -2.93 -12.18
N ARG A 35 -13.16 -3.43 -11.08
CA ARG A 35 -11.78 -3.09 -10.67
C ARG A 35 -10.78 -3.96 -11.41
N LEU A 36 -9.84 -3.32 -12.08
CA LEU A 36 -8.70 -3.98 -12.69
C LEU A 36 -7.63 -4.19 -11.61
N SER A 37 -7.21 -5.45 -11.42
CA SER A 37 -6.11 -5.78 -10.52
C SER A 37 -4.77 -5.33 -11.10
N ARG A 38 -3.64 -5.72 -10.49
CA ARG A 38 -2.33 -5.53 -11.13
C ARG A 38 -2.03 -6.72 -12.03
N LEU A 39 -1.83 -6.50 -13.33
CA LEU A 39 -1.33 -7.54 -14.24
C LEU A 39 0.17 -7.76 -14.03
N LEU A 40 0.60 -9.01 -14.09
CA LEU A 40 2.02 -9.37 -14.18
C LEU A 40 2.50 -9.20 -15.61
N ILE A 41 3.58 -8.44 -15.82
CA ILE A 41 4.14 -8.21 -17.15
C ILE A 41 4.93 -9.43 -17.59
N ASN A 42 4.34 -10.22 -18.49
CA ASN A 42 4.89 -11.39 -19.17
C ASN A 42 4.75 -11.23 -20.70
N ALA A 43 5.22 -12.21 -21.48
CA ALA A 43 5.17 -12.12 -22.95
C ALA A 43 3.73 -11.97 -23.50
N ALA A 44 2.75 -12.67 -22.92
CA ALA A 44 1.35 -12.62 -23.33
C ALA A 44 0.71 -11.24 -23.07
N THR A 45 0.92 -10.69 -21.87
CA THR A 45 0.43 -9.35 -21.51
C THR A 45 1.11 -8.27 -22.35
N ARG A 46 2.41 -8.39 -22.64
CA ARG A 46 3.10 -7.45 -23.54
C ARG A 46 2.50 -7.46 -24.95
N SER A 47 2.23 -8.64 -25.51
CA SER A 47 1.58 -8.78 -26.81
C SER A 47 0.18 -8.16 -26.83
N ALA A 48 -0.61 -8.39 -25.77
CA ALA A 48 -1.94 -7.79 -25.62
C ALA A 48 -1.89 -6.26 -25.48
N ILE A 49 -0.92 -5.73 -24.72
CA ILE A 49 -0.69 -4.28 -24.59
C ILE A 49 -0.28 -3.69 -25.94
N GLU A 50 0.60 -4.34 -26.69
CA GLU A 50 1.01 -3.88 -28.00
C GLU A 50 -0.16 -3.85 -28.99
N ALA A 51 -1.01 -4.89 -28.97
CA ALA A 51 -2.24 -4.94 -29.76
C ALA A 51 -3.21 -3.81 -29.38
N ALA A 52 -3.37 -3.51 -28.08
CA ALA A 52 -4.20 -2.40 -27.62
C ALA A 52 -3.59 -1.03 -28.00
N ASN A 53 -2.27 -0.88 -27.89
CA ASN A 53 -1.57 0.36 -28.25
C ASN A 53 -1.69 0.69 -29.73
N ARG A 54 -1.77 -0.31 -30.62
CA ARG A 54 -2.04 -0.10 -32.05
C ARG A 54 -3.46 0.45 -32.32
N LEU A 55 -4.36 0.35 -31.34
CA LEU A 55 -5.72 0.90 -31.39
C LEU A 55 -5.83 2.26 -30.68
N LEU A 56 -4.78 2.75 -30.02
CA LEU A 56 -4.75 4.08 -29.40
C LEU A 56 -4.58 5.28 -30.37
N PRO A 57 -4.04 5.17 -31.61
CA PRO A 57 -3.93 6.31 -32.53
C PRO A 57 -5.26 6.97 -32.92
N TYR A 58 -6.40 6.35 -32.56
CA TYR A 58 -7.73 6.96 -32.75
C TYR A 58 -8.11 7.97 -31.64
N LEU A 59 -7.21 8.20 -30.67
CA LEU A 59 -7.36 9.20 -29.61
C LEU A 59 -7.22 10.65 -30.09
N ASP A 60 -6.71 10.88 -31.31
CA ASP A 60 -6.45 12.22 -31.87
C ASP A 60 -7.71 13.09 -32.09
N GLY A 61 -8.90 12.60 -31.74
CA GLY A 61 -10.07 13.45 -31.64
C GLY A 61 -10.91 13.26 -30.38
N SER A 62 -10.31 12.83 -29.27
CA SER A 62 -10.94 12.92 -27.95
C SER A 62 -11.32 14.38 -27.67
N LEU A 63 -12.61 14.64 -27.44
CA LEU A 63 -13.15 16.00 -27.27
C LEU A 63 -13.05 16.49 -25.82
N GLY A 64 -12.64 15.62 -24.88
CA GLY A 64 -12.57 15.95 -23.45
C GLY A 64 -11.82 14.95 -22.56
N MET A 65 -11.67 15.31 -21.29
CA MET A 65 -11.00 14.47 -20.28
C MET A 65 -11.74 13.16 -20.03
N ASP A 66 -13.08 13.21 -19.96
CA ASP A 66 -13.92 12.04 -19.70
C ASP A 66 -13.83 11.01 -20.84
N ASP A 67 -13.85 11.48 -22.10
CA ASP A 67 -13.65 10.64 -23.29
C ASP A 67 -12.30 9.93 -23.24
N THR A 68 -11.25 10.66 -22.86
CA THR A 68 -9.89 10.11 -22.73
C THR A 68 -9.83 9.05 -21.64
N CYS A 69 -10.46 9.29 -20.48
CA CYS A 69 -10.55 8.34 -19.38
C CYS A 69 -11.30 7.05 -19.80
N SER A 70 -12.43 7.18 -20.50
CA SER A 70 -13.21 6.03 -21.00
C SER A 70 -12.43 5.20 -22.01
N ILE A 71 -11.68 5.84 -22.91
CA ILE A 71 -10.86 5.14 -23.91
C ILE A 71 -9.70 4.41 -23.23
N LEU A 72 -8.99 5.06 -22.31
CA LEU A 72 -7.89 4.43 -21.57
C LEU A 72 -8.37 3.25 -20.72
N PHE A 73 -9.50 3.42 -20.04
CA PHE A 73 -10.10 2.35 -19.23
C PHE A 73 -10.61 1.19 -20.10
N GLY A 74 -11.24 1.50 -21.24
CA GLY A 74 -11.66 0.50 -22.23
C GLY A 74 -10.49 -0.29 -22.80
N ALA A 75 -9.40 0.38 -23.17
CA ALA A 75 -8.18 -0.27 -23.62
C ALA A 75 -7.60 -1.21 -22.56
N ALA A 76 -7.54 -0.76 -21.30
CA ALA A 76 -7.09 -1.60 -20.20
C ALA A 76 -8.00 -2.83 -19.98
N LEU A 77 -9.32 -2.66 -20.08
CA LEU A 77 -10.28 -3.74 -19.94
C LEU A 77 -10.19 -4.77 -21.08
N VAL A 78 -9.93 -4.31 -22.31
CA VAL A 78 -9.66 -5.19 -23.46
C VAL A 78 -8.39 -6.00 -23.24
N VAL A 79 -7.29 -5.39 -22.76
CA VAL A 79 -6.06 -6.12 -22.42
C VAL A 79 -6.35 -7.19 -21.35
N TYR A 80 -7.15 -6.86 -20.34
CA TYR A 80 -7.60 -7.79 -19.31
C TYR A 80 -8.36 -8.99 -19.90
N ARG A 81 -9.30 -8.73 -20.81
CA ARG A 81 -10.09 -9.77 -21.50
C ARG A 81 -9.19 -10.64 -22.38
N LEU A 82 -8.28 -10.05 -23.16
CA LEU A 82 -7.34 -10.77 -24.04
C LEU A 82 -6.38 -11.68 -23.27
N VAL A 83 -5.96 -11.27 -22.08
CA VAL A 83 -5.07 -12.06 -21.20
C VAL A 83 -5.86 -13.10 -20.39
N GLY A 84 -7.19 -13.07 -20.42
CA GLY A 84 -8.06 -13.92 -19.61
C GLY A 84 -7.99 -13.60 -18.11
N ALA A 85 -7.58 -12.37 -17.77
CA ALA A 85 -7.47 -11.94 -16.39
C ALA A 85 -8.85 -11.61 -15.81
N LYS A 86 -9.13 -12.11 -14.61
CA LYS A 86 -10.39 -11.85 -13.92
C LYS A 86 -10.44 -10.41 -13.42
N THR A 87 -11.52 -9.71 -13.72
CA THR A 87 -11.86 -8.43 -13.11
C THR A 87 -12.43 -8.66 -11.71
N GLN A 88 -12.21 -7.70 -10.80
CA GLN A 88 -12.80 -7.75 -9.46
C GLN A 88 -14.15 -7.06 -9.46
N LYS A 89 -15.15 -7.69 -8.82
CA LYS A 89 -16.44 -7.05 -8.57
C LYS A 89 -16.24 -5.84 -7.64
N PRO A 90 -16.87 -4.68 -7.93
CA PRO A 90 -16.88 -3.57 -6.99
C PRO A 90 -17.44 -4.05 -5.64
N GLY A 91 -16.72 -3.78 -4.56
CA GLY A 91 -17.09 -4.17 -3.19
C GLY A 91 -16.51 -5.49 -2.66
N CYS A 92 -15.83 -6.30 -3.49
CA CYS A 92 -15.23 -7.57 -3.01
C CYS A 92 -13.76 -7.41 -2.62
N THR A 93 -13.47 -6.53 -1.66
CA THR A 93 -12.18 -6.56 -0.95
C THR A 93 -12.34 -7.42 0.30
N THR A 94 -12.23 -8.73 0.14
CA THR A 94 -11.92 -9.61 1.28
C THR A 94 -10.48 -9.32 1.67
N ASN A 95 -10.30 -8.38 2.59
CA ASN A 95 -9.28 -8.35 3.64
C ASN A 95 -9.32 -6.96 4.28
N LYS A 96 -10.04 -6.86 5.39
CA LYS A 96 -9.86 -5.77 6.37
C LYS A 96 -8.46 -5.91 6.98
N SER A 97 -7.40 -5.58 6.24
CA SER A 97 -6.22 -5.06 6.91
C SER A 97 -6.67 -3.70 7.44
N SER A 98 -6.54 -3.44 8.74
CA SER A 98 -6.97 -2.16 9.31
C SER A 98 -6.53 -1.01 8.40
N ASP A 99 -7.47 -0.13 8.09
CA ASP A 99 -7.38 1.03 7.19
C ASP A 99 -6.34 2.06 7.66
N VAL A 100 -5.64 1.74 8.74
CA VAL A 100 -4.51 2.45 9.32
C VAL A 100 -3.36 2.45 8.30
N PRO A 101 -3.01 3.64 7.76
CA PRO A 101 -1.92 3.79 6.82
C PRO A 101 -0.61 3.22 7.36
N ALA A 102 0.26 2.75 6.47
CA ALA A 102 1.53 2.15 6.86
C ALA A 102 2.43 3.07 7.70
N TRP A 103 2.33 4.39 7.53
CA TRP A 103 3.07 5.36 8.33
C TRP A 103 2.56 5.41 9.78
N GLU A 104 1.26 5.28 10.00
CA GLU A 104 0.64 5.31 11.33
C GLU A 104 1.05 4.08 12.13
N LYS A 105 1.03 2.89 11.52
CA LYS A 105 1.56 1.65 12.13
C LYS A 105 3.02 1.77 12.54
N ARG A 106 3.84 2.44 11.72
CA ARG A 106 5.26 2.68 12.04
C ARG A 106 5.42 3.61 13.24
N ILE A 107 4.59 4.65 13.35
CA ILE A 107 4.61 5.58 14.49
C ILE A 107 4.15 4.85 15.76
N GLU A 108 3.04 4.13 15.72
CA GLU A 108 2.55 3.33 16.85
C GLU A 108 3.60 2.34 17.34
N TYR A 109 4.24 1.62 16.42
CA TYR A 109 5.32 0.70 16.76
C TYR A 109 6.49 1.40 17.44
N ARG A 110 6.91 2.57 16.95
CA ARG A 110 7.97 3.38 17.59
C ARG A 110 7.56 3.87 18.99
N ILE A 111 6.30 4.25 19.19
CA ILE A 111 5.75 4.64 20.50
C ILE A 111 5.78 3.45 21.47
N ILE A 112 5.36 2.26 21.03
CA ILE A 112 5.39 1.04 21.82
C ILE A 112 6.83 0.70 22.23
N LEU A 113 7.77 0.74 21.29
CA LEU A 113 9.19 0.52 21.59
C LEU A 113 9.73 1.53 22.62
N ALA A 114 9.41 2.81 22.46
CA ALA A 114 9.83 3.85 23.40
C ALA A 114 9.28 3.61 24.82
N ARG A 115 8.00 3.21 24.93
CA ARG A 115 7.37 2.86 26.21
C ARG A 115 8.05 1.67 26.88
N VAL A 116 8.42 0.64 26.11
CA VAL A 116 9.15 -0.53 26.63
C VAL A 116 10.55 -0.14 27.11
N LEU A 117 11.25 0.70 26.37
CA LEU A 117 12.60 1.16 26.72
C LEU A 117 12.64 2.00 28.00
N ILE A 118 11.59 2.79 28.28
CA ILE A 118 11.46 3.54 29.55
C ILE A 118 10.92 2.64 30.67
N GLY A 119 9.90 1.83 30.38
CA GLY A 119 9.16 1.06 31.39
C GLY A 119 10.00 -0.01 32.08
N ARG A 120 10.97 -0.61 31.38
CA ARG A 120 11.89 -1.62 31.94
C ARG A 120 12.80 -1.06 33.04
N PRO A 121 13.62 -0.01 32.80
CA PRO A 121 14.45 0.58 33.86
C PRO A 121 13.62 1.16 35.02
N VAL A 122 12.41 1.67 34.76
CA VAL A 122 11.49 2.12 35.82
C VAL A 122 11.01 0.95 36.69
N SER A 123 10.57 -0.15 36.07
CA SER A 123 10.12 -1.37 36.78
C SER A 123 11.25 -2.02 37.57
N PHE A 124 12.47 -2.01 37.02
CA PHE A 124 13.65 -2.51 37.70
C PHE A 124 13.99 -1.65 38.94
N ARG A 125 13.94 -0.32 38.80
CA ARG A 125 14.15 0.63 39.91
C ARG A 125 13.10 0.48 41.01
N SER A 126 11.87 0.10 40.69
CA SER A 126 10.80 -0.15 41.67
C SER A 126 10.91 -1.52 42.37
N GLY A 127 12.00 -2.27 42.18
CA GLY A 127 12.27 -3.52 42.91
C GLY A 127 11.74 -4.79 42.25
N ASN A 128 11.37 -4.75 40.96
CA ASN A 128 10.98 -5.96 40.25
C ASN A 128 12.22 -6.81 39.90
N THR A 129 12.52 -7.80 40.72
CA THR A 129 13.71 -8.66 40.63
C THR A 129 13.43 -10.06 40.08
N SER A 130 12.28 -10.26 39.40
CA SER A 130 11.97 -11.55 38.77
C SER A 130 13.12 -12.00 37.86
N PRO A 131 13.66 -13.24 38.00
CA PRO A 131 14.85 -13.68 37.28
C PRO A 131 14.74 -13.56 35.74
N ARG A 132 13.53 -13.74 35.21
CA ARG A 132 13.22 -13.60 33.78
C ARG A 132 13.34 -12.15 33.32
N ILE A 133 12.88 -11.22 34.14
CA ILE A 133 12.89 -9.77 33.88
C ILE A 133 14.32 -9.25 34.04
N VAL A 134 15.02 -9.64 35.10
CA VAL A 134 16.42 -9.27 35.35
C VAL A 134 17.33 -9.70 34.20
N ARG A 135 17.15 -10.90 33.62
CA ARG A 135 17.95 -11.34 32.47
C ARG A 135 17.68 -10.52 31.22
N SER A 136 16.42 -10.20 30.93
CA SER A 136 15.99 -9.29 29.85
C SER A 136 16.57 -7.88 30.03
N ASP A 137 16.48 -7.37 31.24
CA ASP A 137 16.87 -6.02 31.58
C ASP A 137 18.39 -5.89 31.61
N ARG A 138 19.12 -6.95 32.01
CA ARG A 138 20.59 -6.98 31.92
C ARG A 138 21.08 -6.81 30.48
N ILE A 139 20.46 -7.48 29.51
CA ILE A 139 20.82 -7.33 28.09
C ILE A 139 20.52 -5.90 27.62
N THR A 140 19.33 -5.39 27.95
CA THR A 140 18.86 -4.06 27.50
C THR A 140 19.67 -2.93 28.13
N LEU A 141 19.89 -2.98 29.46
CA LEU A 141 20.66 -1.99 30.22
C LEU A 141 22.13 -2.02 29.85
N ASN A 142 22.72 -3.20 29.62
CA ASN A 142 24.10 -3.28 29.13
C ASN A 142 24.25 -2.61 27.77
N GLY A 143 23.27 -2.77 26.86
CA GLY A 143 23.23 -2.06 25.58
C GLY A 143 23.08 -0.54 25.72
N LEU A 144 22.54 -0.06 26.85
CA LEU A 144 22.43 1.35 27.22
C LEU A 144 23.61 1.85 28.08
N GLY A 145 24.63 1.02 28.31
CA GLY A 145 25.80 1.38 29.11
C GLY A 145 25.59 1.33 30.63
N VAL A 146 24.44 0.86 31.11
CA VAL A 146 24.12 0.70 32.53
C VAL A 146 24.34 -0.76 32.94
N ARG A 147 25.28 -1.01 33.86
CA ARG A 147 25.50 -2.37 34.40
C ARG A 147 24.79 -2.51 35.73
N ILE A 148 24.13 -3.65 35.92
CA ILE A 148 23.37 -3.95 37.15
C ILE A 148 24.30 -4.04 38.38
N ASP A 149 25.55 -4.45 38.16
CA ASP A 149 26.50 -4.74 39.24
C ASP A 149 27.28 -3.49 39.70
N GLN A 150 26.89 -2.28 39.27
CA GLN A 150 27.62 -1.04 39.57
C GLN A 150 27.16 -0.37 40.87
N PRO A 151 28.11 0.22 41.65
CA PRO A 151 27.74 1.12 42.73
C PRO A 151 26.98 2.32 42.14
N ASN A 152 25.92 2.76 42.83
CA ASN A 152 25.01 3.84 42.40
C ASN A 152 24.15 3.53 41.16
N ILE A 153 23.77 2.28 40.94
CA ILE A 153 22.86 1.88 39.87
C ILE A 153 21.59 2.73 39.77
N ASN A 154 20.97 3.10 40.90
CA ASN A 154 19.76 3.91 40.91
C ASN A 154 19.97 5.31 40.32
N LYS A 155 21.16 5.90 40.53
CA LYS A 155 21.53 7.19 39.94
C LYS A 155 21.70 7.06 38.43
N LYS A 156 22.42 6.04 37.97
CA LYS A 156 22.62 5.78 36.52
C LYS A 156 21.32 5.41 35.80
N LEU A 157 20.43 4.66 36.44
CA LEU A 157 19.10 4.37 35.91
C LEU A 157 18.29 5.66 35.73
N THR A 158 18.40 6.59 36.67
CA THR A 158 17.71 7.88 36.59
C THR A 158 18.25 8.72 35.44
N GLU A 159 19.58 8.85 35.33
CA GLU A 159 20.24 9.52 34.20
C GLU A 159 19.86 8.88 32.84
N CYS A 160 19.79 7.55 32.79
CA CYS A 160 19.38 6.82 31.59
C CYS A 160 17.90 7.08 31.23
N ILE A 161 17.00 7.06 32.22
CA ILE A 161 15.57 7.33 32.01
C ILE A 161 15.39 8.77 31.52
N ASP A 162 16.09 9.73 32.12
CA ASP A 162 15.99 11.14 31.75
C ASP A 162 16.59 11.40 30.37
N GLY A 163 17.72 10.77 30.04
CA GLY A 163 18.29 10.80 28.70
C GLY A 163 17.36 10.20 27.63
N LEU A 164 16.67 9.09 27.93
CA LEU A 164 15.67 8.50 27.03
C LEU A 164 14.46 9.42 26.85
N LYS A 165 13.93 9.99 27.93
CA LYS A 165 12.83 10.98 27.88
C LYS A 165 13.22 12.20 27.06
N GLN A 166 14.42 12.74 27.25
CA GLN A 166 14.91 13.91 26.52
C GLN A 166 15.09 13.62 25.03
N ARG A 167 15.59 12.43 24.66
CA ARG A 167 15.71 12.01 23.26
C ARG A 167 14.36 11.83 22.58
N ILE A 168 13.36 11.32 23.31
CA ILE A 168 12.00 11.19 22.79
C ILE A 168 11.32 12.56 22.66
N GLY A 169 11.51 13.47 23.61
CA GLY A 169 10.95 14.83 23.54
C GLY A 169 11.61 15.75 22.50
N ARG A 170 12.77 15.37 21.96
CA ARG A 170 13.48 16.11 20.89
C ARG A 170 13.28 15.53 19.49
N ALA A 171 12.65 14.36 19.38
CA ALA A 171 12.39 13.67 18.12
C ALA A 171 10.98 13.99 17.60
#